data_AF-A0A7W9CP79-F1
#
_entry.id   AF-A0A7W9CP79-F1
#
_cell.length_a   1.000
_cell.length_b   1.000
_cell.length_c   1.000
_cell.angle_alpha   90.00
_cell.angle_beta   90.00
_cell.angle_gamma   90.00
#
_symmetry.space_group_name_H-M   'P 1'
#
loop_
_entity.id
_entity.type
_entity.pdbx_description
1 polymer ?
#
loop_
_entity_poly.entity_id
_entity_poly.type
_entity_poly.pdbx_seq_one_letter_code
_entity_poly.pdbx_strand_id
1 'polypeptide(L)'
;MGHKVALSFEDGVTKVVKVGDFETIMDAAYKARINIPADCRDGACGTCKSFCDSGSFDPGDFIDDALTEEELEKGYLLTCQAVPESDMSIQVPATAESAKTSAAAFTSTLTQLDKHSESTISFTLTPENRGDLAFLPGQYVNIKVPGTDAERSYSFSTGPEVDETSFMVRISPQGAMSEYLRDRAQVGDTVEFTGPYGSFFLREPKRPLLLLAGGTGLAPLLSILEKLCEGPTQYPVHLVYGVTREADIVGLDWLRAYEERLPNFTWDYIASEPGTSAPHTGYVTQVIEPTHVNEGDVDIYLCGPPPMVNAVSKWLDSEGIEPANLYFERFAPKETTGGDAETGAPVPPEQVAAEGDTLTAAEAISSLETGRLDFRKEDSFAHLDARMGLELAITELMMGRLSEEQMAQFRRLAEATVDFVDGDRVGDPEEYVRTNEEFHEYLFTISGNPTLLESYRRLDIHAQMAATFEKGTEIFSRVAQDHLDVVSAFEAQDRDRAREVIMNHTRDAKGTMDTAIDAKVAGA
;
A
#
# COMPACT_ATOMS: atom_id res chain seq x y z
N MET A 1 -24.26 -25.37 -7.56
CA MET A 1 -24.34 -25.49 -9.03
C MET A 1 -23.52 -24.34 -9.55
N GLY A 2 -22.26 -24.59 -9.95
CA GLY A 2 -21.29 -23.51 -10.18
C GLY A 2 -21.63 -22.53 -11.32
N HIS A 3 -20.99 -21.37 -11.27
CA HIS A 3 -21.19 -20.22 -12.17
C HIS A 3 -20.19 -20.20 -13.32
N LYS A 4 -20.53 -19.51 -14.41
CA LYS A 4 -19.62 -19.25 -15.53
C LYS A 4 -19.01 -17.87 -15.38
N VAL A 5 -17.69 -17.80 -15.45
CA VAL A 5 -16.93 -16.54 -15.43
C VAL A 5 -16.23 -16.36 -16.77
N ALA A 6 -16.51 -15.25 -17.45
CA ALA A 6 -15.77 -14.81 -18.62
C ALA A 6 -14.56 -13.99 -18.18
N LEU A 7 -13.35 -14.45 -18.54
CA LEU A 7 -12.08 -13.78 -18.33
C LEU A 7 -11.68 -13.07 -19.62
N SER A 8 -11.85 -11.75 -19.65
CA SER A 8 -11.47 -10.89 -20.78
C SER A 8 -10.05 -10.36 -20.57
N PHE A 9 -9.17 -10.61 -21.54
CA PHE A 9 -7.75 -10.22 -21.50
C PHE A 9 -7.52 -8.99 -22.38
N GLU A 10 -6.41 -8.28 -22.13
CA GLU A 10 -6.07 -7.02 -22.81
C GLU A 10 -5.80 -7.18 -24.32
N ASP A 11 -5.45 -8.40 -24.77
CA ASP A 11 -5.28 -8.75 -26.18
C ASP A 11 -6.61 -9.04 -26.89
N GLY A 12 -7.74 -8.77 -26.23
CA GLY A 12 -9.09 -8.95 -26.76
C GLY A 12 -9.57 -10.40 -26.77
N VAL A 13 -8.79 -11.33 -26.22
CA VAL A 13 -9.19 -12.73 -26.06
C VAL A 13 -10.07 -12.87 -24.83
N THR A 14 -11.16 -13.62 -24.94
CA THR A 14 -11.99 -14.02 -23.79
C THR A 14 -11.94 -15.53 -23.60
N LYS A 15 -11.72 -15.98 -22.36
CA LYS A 15 -11.83 -17.40 -21.97
C LYS A 15 -12.94 -17.56 -20.95
N VAL A 16 -13.72 -18.63 -21.03
CA VAL A 16 -14.78 -18.91 -20.05
C VAL A 16 -14.35 -20.07 -19.17
N VAL A 17 -14.40 -19.87 -17.86
CA VAL A 17 -14.16 -20.91 -16.86
C VAL A 17 -15.44 -21.18 -16.09
N LYS A 18 -15.59 -22.43 -15.63
CA LYS A 18 -16.68 -22.81 -14.72
C LYS A 18 -16.12 -22.81 -13.31
N VAL A 19 -16.66 -21.97 -12.46
CA VAL A 19 -16.26 -21.82 -11.05
C VAL A 19 -17.26 -22.59 -10.19
N GLY A 20 -16.76 -23.47 -9.33
CA GLY A 20 -17.55 -24.25 -8.38
C GLY A 20 -18.18 -23.39 -7.29
N ASP A 21 -19.08 -24.00 -6.51
CA ASP A 21 -19.63 -23.35 -5.33
C ASP A 21 -18.50 -23.21 -4.29
N PHE A 22 -18.30 -22.02 -3.72
CA PHE A 22 -17.22 -21.70 -2.77
C PHE A 22 -15.79 -21.79 -3.35
N GLU A 23 -15.65 -21.82 -4.68
CA GLU A 23 -14.35 -21.79 -5.35
C GLU A 23 -14.03 -20.36 -5.80
N THR A 24 -12.78 -19.93 -5.61
CA THR A 24 -12.34 -18.61 -6.05
C THR A 24 -12.13 -18.58 -7.57
N ILE A 25 -12.25 -17.40 -8.17
CA ILE A 25 -12.04 -17.22 -9.62
C ILE A 25 -10.64 -17.71 -10.03
N MET A 26 -9.61 -17.41 -9.23
CA MET A 26 -8.23 -17.84 -9.46
C MET A 26 -8.09 -19.35 -9.45
N ASP A 27 -8.63 -20.05 -8.46
CA ASP A 27 -8.51 -21.51 -8.37
C ASP A 27 -9.14 -22.21 -9.58
N ALA A 28 -10.30 -21.74 -10.02
CA ALA A 28 -10.96 -22.24 -11.22
C ALA A 28 -10.15 -21.95 -12.49
N ALA A 29 -9.57 -20.75 -12.62
CA ALA A 29 -8.72 -20.38 -13.75
C ALA A 29 -7.46 -21.25 -13.82
N TYR A 30 -6.78 -21.46 -12.70
CA TYR A 30 -5.58 -22.30 -12.62
C TYR A 30 -5.88 -23.77 -12.89
N LYS A 31 -7.02 -24.30 -12.41
CA LYS A 31 -7.50 -25.66 -12.76
C LYS A 31 -7.75 -25.81 -14.26
N ALA A 32 -8.23 -24.74 -14.91
CA ALA A 32 -8.39 -24.66 -16.36
C ALA A 32 -7.07 -24.39 -17.13
N ARG A 33 -5.92 -24.34 -16.44
CA ARG A 33 -4.60 -23.99 -16.98
C ARG A 33 -4.56 -22.61 -17.62
N ILE A 34 -5.20 -21.65 -16.96
CA ILE A 34 -5.17 -20.23 -17.29
C ILE A 34 -4.53 -19.51 -16.09
N ASN A 35 -3.25 -19.20 -16.22
CA ASN A 35 -2.46 -18.60 -15.15
C ASN A 35 -2.69 -17.08 -15.11
N ILE A 36 -3.87 -16.66 -14.66
CA ILE A 36 -4.13 -15.24 -14.40
C ILE A 36 -3.18 -14.71 -13.31
N PRO A 37 -2.88 -13.39 -13.26
CA PRO A 37 -1.94 -12.84 -12.29
C PRO A 37 -2.26 -13.23 -10.84
N ALA A 38 -1.29 -13.78 -10.11
CA ALA A 38 -1.40 -14.11 -8.69
C ALA A 38 -0.02 -14.31 -8.05
N ASP A 39 0.09 -14.06 -6.73
CA ASP A 39 1.28 -14.35 -5.90
C ASP A 39 0.88 -14.90 -4.52
N CYS A 40 0.49 -14.05 -3.55
CA CYS A 40 0.29 -14.48 -2.16
C CYS A 40 -0.92 -15.41 -1.95
N ARG A 41 -1.94 -15.30 -2.80
CA ARG A 41 -3.25 -16.01 -2.70
C ARG A 41 -4.06 -15.75 -1.42
N ASP A 42 -3.70 -14.72 -0.66
CA ASP A 42 -4.26 -14.47 0.68
C ASP A 42 -4.77 -13.03 0.85
N GLY A 43 -5.16 -12.38 -0.26
CA GLY A 43 -5.74 -11.04 -0.21
C GLY A 43 -4.77 -9.91 0.18
N ALA A 44 -3.45 -10.16 0.22
CA ALA A 44 -2.46 -9.22 0.76
C ALA A 44 -1.59 -8.47 -0.29
N CYS A 45 -1.32 -9.08 -1.44
CA CYS A 45 -0.34 -8.52 -2.41
C CYS A 45 -0.94 -7.64 -3.52
N GLY A 46 -2.26 -7.73 -3.77
CA GLY A 46 -2.91 -7.01 -4.87
C GLY A 46 -2.60 -7.51 -6.30
N THR A 47 -1.64 -8.42 -6.52
CA THR A 47 -1.24 -8.91 -7.86
C THR A 47 -2.41 -9.47 -8.68
N CYS A 48 -3.39 -10.06 -8.00
CA CYS A 48 -4.55 -10.71 -8.62
C CYS A 48 -5.76 -9.79 -8.85
N LYS A 49 -5.57 -8.47 -8.66
CA LYS A 49 -6.61 -7.46 -8.86
C LYS A 49 -7.13 -7.50 -10.30
N SER A 50 -8.44 -7.45 -10.45
CA SER A 50 -9.16 -7.47 -11.73
C SER A 50 -10.42 -6.62 -11.62
N PHE A 51 -11.02 -6.26 -12.75
CA PHE A 51 -12.23 -5.42 -12.78
C PHE A 51 -13.45 -6.25 -13.15
N CYS A 52 -14.57 -6.09 -12.45
CA CYS A 52 -15.83 -6.77 -12.74
C CYS A 52 -16.68 -5.96 -13.73
N ASP A 53 -16.85 -6.45 -14.96
CA ASP A 53 -17.72 -5.81 -15.95
C ASP A 53 -19.21 -5.98 -15.62
N SER A 54 -19.57 -7.18 -15.13
CA SER A 54 -20.96 -7.55 -14.86
C SER A 54 -21.04 -8.80 -13.99
N GLY A 55 -22.10 -8.90 -13.17
CA GLY A 55 -22.36 -10.02 -12.26
C GLY A 55 -22.12 -9.64 -10.79
N SER A 56 -22.40 -10.58 -9.88
CA SER A 56 -22.16 -10.41 -8.44
C SER A 56 -21.18 -11.45 -7.91
N PHE A 57 -20.46 -11.07 -6.86
CA PHE A 57 -19.43 -11.89 -6.23
C PHE A 57 -19.34 -11.54 -4.74
N ASP A 58 -18.94 -12.52 -3.94
CA ASP A 58 -18.42 -12.32 -2.59
C ASP A 58 -16.95 -11.91 -2.73
N PRO A 59 -16.51 -10.75 -2.22
CA PRO A 59 -15.13 -10.28 -2.35
C PRO A 59 -14.12 -11.10 -1.53
N GLY A 60 -14.57 -11.85 -0.51
CA GLY A 60 -13.70 -12.55 0.42
C GLY A 60 -12.89 -11.61 1.34
N ASP A 61 -11.82 -12.14 1.94
CA ASP A 61 -10.97 -11.41 2.87
C ASP A 61 -9.81 -10.72 2.14
N PHE A 62 -9.59 -9.44 2.41
CA PHE A 62 -8.47 -8.69 1.83
C PHE A 62 -8.04 -7.55 2.77
N ILE A 63 -6.85 -7.03 2.54
CA ILE A 63 -6.35 -5.83 3.22
C ILE A 63 -6.35 -4.65 2.25
N ASP A 64 -6.49 -3.43 2.78
CA ASP A 64 -6.52 -2.19 1.99
C ASP A 64 -5.31 -2.00 1.06
N ASP A 65 -4.14 -2.50 1.45
CA ASP A 65 -2.93 -2.46 0.61
C ASP A 65 -3.13 -3.22 -0.72
N ALA A 66 -3.95 -4.26 -0.73
CA ALA A 66 -4.26 -5.08 -1.89
C ALA A 66 -5.46 -4.56 -2.68
N LEU A 67 -6.56 -4.21 -2.01
CA LEU A 67 -7.80 -3.69 -2.59
C LEU A 67 -8.46 -2.77 -1.56
N THR A 68 -8.70 -1.50 -1.90
CA THR A 68 -9.42 -0.58 -1.00
C THR A 68 -10.93 -0.76 -1.12
N GLU A 69 -11.70 -0.34 -0.11
CA GLU A 69 -13.17 -0.31 -0.20
C GLU A 69 -13.67 0.53 -1.38
N GLU A 70 -13.04 1.68 -1.65
CA GLU A 70 -13.36 2.52 -2.81
C GLU A 70 -13.12 1.79 -4.16
N GLU A 71 -12.04 1.02 -4.27
CA GLU A 71 -11.78 0.20 -5.46
C GLU A 71 -12.83 -0.91 -5.59
N LEU A 72 -13.22 -1.55 -4.49
CA LEU A 72 -14.27 -2.56 -4.48
C LEU A 72 -15.62 -1.98 -4.92
N GLU A 73 -16.00 -0.80 -4.43
CA GLU A 73 -17.21 -0.08 -4.84
C GLU A 73 -17.19 0.30 -6.32
N LYS A 74 -16.02 0.65 -6.86
CA LYS A 74 -15.81 0.89 -8.29
C LYS A 74 -15.88 -0.39 -9.14
N GLY A 75 -15.96 -1.57 -8.52
CA GLY A 75 -16.10 -2.86 -9.20
C GLY A 75 -14.80 -3.65 -9.34
N TYR A 76 -13.71 -3.25 -8.68
CA TYR A 76 -12.50 -4.07 -8.62
C TYR A 76 -12.65 -5.23 -7.63
N LEU A 77 -11.93 -6.32 -7.89
CA LEU A 77 -11.90 -7.51 -7.03
C LEU A 77 -10.52 -8.15 -7.02
N LEU A 78 -10.25 -8.99 -6.03
CA LEU A 78 -9.08 -9.86 -5.97
C LEU A 78 -9.48 -11.28 -6.40
N THR A 79 -9.02 -11.75 -7.57
CA THR A 79 -9.43 -13.07 -8.08
C THR A 79 -9.03 -14.25 -7.18
N CYS A 80 -8.04 -14.07 -6.29
CA CYS A 80 -7.64 -15.09 -5.31
C CYS A 80 -8.58 -15.22 -4.12
N GLN A 81 -9.49 -14.27 -3.90
CA GLN A 81 -10.44 -14.23 -2.78
C GLN A 81 -11.88 -14.25 -3.28
N ALA A 82 -12.15 -13.60 -4.42
CA ALA A 82 -13.48 -13.44 -4.95
C ALA A 82 -14.13 -14.78 -5.35
N VAL A 83 -15.34 -15.02 -4.84
CA VAL A 83 -16.20 -16.18 -5.17
C VAL A 83 -17.44 -15.67 -5.93
N PRO A 84 -17.70 -16.12 -7.17
CA PRO A 84 -18.87 -15.68 -7.94
C PRO A 84 -20.20 -16.11 -7.30
N GLU A 85 -21.18 -15.20 -7.26
CA GLU A 85 -22.56 -15.48 -6.86
C GLU A 85 -23.53 -15.52 -8.05
N SER A 86 -23.07 -15.06 -9.22
CA SER A 86 -23.78 -15.17 -10.50
C SER A 86 -22.82 -15.56 -11.63
N ASP A 87 -23.36 -15.88 -12.80
CA ASP A 87 -22.55 -15.81 -14.02
C ASP A 87 -22.03 -14.37 -14.17
N MET A 88 -20.75 -14.19 -14.47
CA MET A 88 -20.08 -12.87 -14.44
C MET A 88 -18.99 -12.73 -15.52
N SER A 89 -18.55 -11.50 -15.77
CA SER A 89 -17.43 -11.15 -16.65
C SER A 89 -16.45 -10.26 -15.92
N ILE A 90 -15.15 -10.55 -16.05
CA ILE A 90 -14.08 -9.73 -15.48
C ILE A 90 -13.02 -9.39 -16.53
N GLN A 91 -12.39 -8.24 -16.36
CA GLN A 91 -11.19 -7.83 -17.09
C GLN A 91 -9.95 -8.20 -16.27
N VAL A 92 -9.10 -9.03 -16.86
CA VAL A 92 -7.84 -9.46 -16.27
C VAL A 92 -6.70 -8.59 -16.83
N PRO A 93 -5.88 -7.93 -15.98
CA PRO A 93 -4.80 -7.06 -16.43
C PRO A 93 -3.57 -7.87 -16.90
N ALA A 94 -3.79 -8.68 -17.93
CA ALA A 94 -2.81 -9.55 -18.58
C ALA A 94 -3.26 -9.88 -20.01
N THR A 95 -2.35 -10.42 -20.82
CA THR A 95 -2.70 -11.00 -22.13
C THR A 95 -3.02 -12.49 -21.97
N ALA A 96 -3.83 -13.05 -22.87
CA ALA A 96 -4.12 -14.48 -22.85
C ALA A 96 -2.88 -15.32 -23.20
N GLU A 97 -1.86 -14.72 -23.81
CA GLU A 97 -0.54 -15.28 -24.03
C GLU A 97 0.28 -15.35 -22.73
N SER A 98 0.39 -14.26 -21.97
CA SER A 98 1.13 -14.27 -20.70
C SER A 98 0.48 -15.21 -19.68
N ALA A 99 -0.84 -15.35 -19.71
CA ALA A 99 -1.58 -16.32 -18.90
C ALA A 99 -1.35 -17.81 -19.27
N LYS A 100 -0.51 -18.11 -20.28
CA LYS A 100 -0.02 -19.47 -20.57
C LYS A 100 1.35 -19.74 -19.97
N THR A 101 2.10 -18.70 -19.61
CA THR A 101 3.40 -18.83 -18.95
C THR A 101 3.19 -19.26 -17.51
N SER A 102 3.97 -20.23 -17.05
CA SER A 102 3.91 -20.72 -15.66
C SER A 102 5.17 -20.34 -14.92
N ALA A 103 5.03 -19.92 -13.67
CA ALA A 103 6.17 -19.76 -12.78
C ALA A 103 6.91 -21.11 -12.62
N ALA A 104 8.24 -21.06 -12.64
CA ALA A 104 9.13 -22.18 -12.42
C ALA A 104 10.19 -21.83 -11.38
N ALA A 105 10.77 -22.84 -10.74
CA ALA A 105 11.88 -22.68 -9.82
C ALA A 105 13.21 -22.74 -10.60
N PHE A 106 14.11 -21.82 -10.26
CA PHE A 106 15.42 -21.68 -10.89
C PHE A 106 16.50 -21.72 -9.82
N THR A 107 17.50 -22.55 -10.05
CA THR A 107 18.78 -22.49 -9.32
C THR A 107 19.72 -21.58 -10.11
N SER A 108 20.39 -20.68 -9.41
CA SER A 108 21.24 -19.67 -10.02
C SER A 108 22.50 -19.43 -9.19
N THR A 109 23.51 -18.83 -9.81
CA THR A 109 24.75 -18.42 -9.14
C THR A 109 24.80 -16.91 -9.03
N LEU A 110 25.12 -16.38 -7.85
CA LEU A 110 25.40 -14.97 -7.63
C LEU A 110 26.72 -14.59 -8.31
N THR A 111 26.67 -13.84 -9.41
CA THR A 111 27.86 -13.49 -10.21
C THR A 111 28.38 -12.08 -9.94
N GLN A 112 27.51 -11.19 -9.46
CA GLN A 112 27.88 -9.80 -9.13
C GLN A 112 27.10 -9.31 -7.91
N LEU A 113 27.77 -8.51 -7.07
CA LEU A 113 27.19 -7.91 -5.86
C LEU A 113 27.81 -6.52 -5.65
N ASP A 114 27.02 -5.47 -5.83
CA ASP A 114 27.46 -4.08 -5.70
C ASP A 114 26.69 -3.37 -4.60
N LYS A 115 27.44 -2.78 -3.67
CA LYS A 115 26.89 -1.99 -2.55
C LYS A 115 26.98 -0.51 -2.91
N HIS A 116 25.91 0.03 -3.48
CA HIS A 116 25.85 1.41 -3.96
C HIS A 116 25.77 2.43 -2.82
N SER A 117 25.04 2.10 -1.77
CA SER A 117 24.92 2.91 -0.56
C SER A 117 24.67 2.03 0.67
N GLU A 118 24.53 2.66 1.85
CA GLU A 118 24.15 1.94 3.07
C GLU A 118 22.76 1.27 2.98
N SER A 119 21.90 1.77 2.10
CA SER A 119 20.50 1.34 1.97
C SER A 119 20.21 0.60 0.67
N THR A 120 21.16 0.55 -0.28
CA THR A 120 20.87 0.07 -1.63
C THR A 120 21.98 -0.83 -2.16
N ILE A 121 21.58 -2.04 -2.56
CA ILE A 121 22.45 -3.05 -3.17
C ILE A 121 21.86 -3.47 -4.51
N SER A 122 22.70 -3.70 -5.51
CA SER A 122 22.33 -4.50 -6.68
C SER A 122 23.10 -5.81 -6.71
N PHE A 123 22.49 -6.84 -7.30
CA PHE A 123 23.16 -8.10 -7.51
C PHE A 123 22.68 -8.76 -8.79
N THR A 124 23.52 -9.63 -9.35
CA THR A 124 23.25 -10.36 -10.59
C THR A 124 23.30 -11.85 -10.32
N LEU A 125 22.30 -12.55 -10.81
CA LEU A 125 22.19 -14.00 -10.79
C LEU A 125 22.29 -14.54 -12.22
N THR A 126 23.02 -15.63 -12.41
CA THR A 126 23.02 -16.41 -13.65
C THR A 126 22.23 -17.70 -13.43
N PRO A 127 21.02 -17.83 -14.00
CA PRO A 127 20.21 -19.05 -13.87
C PRO A 127 20.80 -20.21 -14.67
N GLU A 128 20.80 -21.42 -14.12
CA GLU A 128 21.32 -22.62 -14.81
C GLU A 128 20.53 -22.93 -16.10
N ASN A 129 19.20 -22.74 -16.06
CA ASN A 129 18.28 -22.99 -17.18
C ASN A 129 17.66 -21.69 -17.69
N ARG A 130 18.49 -20.70 -18.03
CA ARG A 130 18.04 -19.36 -18.46
C ARG A 130 16.98 -19.38 -19.56
N GLY A 131 17.08 -20.30 -20.52
CA GLY A 131 16.14 -20.41 -21.65
C GLY A 131 14.70 -20.74 -21.26
N ASP A 132 14.47 -21.27 -20.06
CA ASP A 132 13.14 -21.59 -19.56
C ASP A 132 12.49 -20.38 -18.83
N LEU A 133 13.28 -19.35 -18.51
CA LEU A 133 12.81 -18.14 -17.84
C LEU A 133 12.27 -17.13 -18.86
N ALA A 134 11.01 -17.27 -19.23
CA ALA A 134 10.29 -16.29 -20.04
C ALA A 134 9.52 -15.33 -19.12
N PHE A 135 9.93 -14.05 -19.08
CA PHE A 135 9.26 -13.00 -18.30
C PHE A 135 9.01 -11.75 -19.14
N LEU A 136 8.08 -10.91 -18.67
CA LEU A 136 7.77 -9.62 -19.27
C LEU A 136 8.46 -8.50 -18.46
N PRO A 137 9.00 -7.46 -19.12
CA PRO A 137 9.80 -6.44 -18.45
C PRO A 137 8.96 -5.66 -17.45
N GLY A 138 9.36 -5.70 -16.18
CA GLY A 138 8.60 -5.19 -15.04
C GLY A 138 8.18 -6.27 -14.04
N GLN A 139 8.15 -7.55 -14.44
CA GLN A 139 7.84 -8.67 -13.57
C GLN A 139 8.92 -8.91 -12.49
N TYR A 140 8.56 -9.74 -11.51
CA TYR A 140 9.42 -10.09 -10.39
C TYR A 140 9.53 -11.60 -10.16
N VAL A 141 10.43 -11.98 -9.26
CA VAL A 141 10.57 -13.35 -8.74
C VAL A 141 10.57 -13.34 -7.21
N ASN A 142 10.19 -14.47 -6.61
CA ASN A 142 10.37 -14.71 -5.19
C ASN A 142 11.73 -15.40 -5.00
N ILE A 143 12.69 -14.69 -4.40
CA ILE A 143 14.04 -15.21 -4.11
C ILE A 143 14.07 -15.78 -2.70
N LYS A 144 14.51 -17.04 -2.58
CA LYS A 144 14.74 -17.69 -1.29
C LYS A 144 15.96 -17.09 -0.62
N VAL A 145 15.82 -16.68 0.64
CA VAL A 145 16.92 -16.14 1.45
C VAL A 145 17.86 -17.28 1.84
N PRO A 146 19.13 -17.28 1.37
CA PRO A 146 20.03 -18.40 1.60
C PRO A 146 20.24 -18.72 3.08
N GLY A 147 20.05 -20.00 3.42
CA GLY A 147 20.13 -20.52 4.79
C GLY A 147 18.84 -20.37 5.62
N THR A 148 17.72 -19.98 5.01
CA THR A 148 16.41 -19.89 5.67
C THR A 148 15.29 -20.38 4.74
N ASP A 149 14.07 -20.50 5.26
CA ASP A 149 12.87 -20.78 4.47
C ASP A 149 12.10 -19.51 4.06
N ALA A 150 12.64 -18.33 4.39
CA ALA A 150 12.03 -17.07 4.00
C ALA A 150 12.25 -16.78 2.52
N GLU A 151 11.24 -16.20 1.87
CA GLU A 151 11.32 -15.70 0.50
C GLU A 151 11.02 -14.21 0.44
N ARG A 152 11.60 -13.51 -0.54
CA ARG A 152 11.35 -12.09 -0.79
C ARG A 152 11.17 -11.82 -2.28
N SER A 153 10.20 -10.97 -2.59
CA SER A 153 9.87 -10.58 -3.96
C SER A 153 10.82 -9.48 -4.44
N TYR A 154 11.45 -9.68 -5.60
CA TYR A 154 12.33 -8.71 -6.23
C TYR A 154 12.09 -8.65 -7.73
N SER A 155 11.81 -7.44 -8.22
CA SER A 155 11.61 -7.18 -9.65
C SER A 155 12.92 -7.27 -10.40
N PHE A 156 12.86 -7.82 -11.62
CA PHE A 156 14.01 -7.82 -12.51
C PHE A 156 14.41 -6.38 -12.84
N SER A 157 15.72 -6.11 -12.87
CA SER A 157 16.29 -4.87 -13.38
C SER A 157 17.02 -5.04 -14.72
N THR A 158 16.96 -6.23 -15.32
CA THR A 158 17.45 -6.53 -16.68
C THR A 158 16.31 -6.86 -17.62
N GLY A 159 16.56 -6.73 -18.92
CA GLY A 159 15.61 -7.09 -19.97
C GLY A 159 15.45 -8.61 -20.15
N PRO A 160 14.33 -9.06 -20.74
CA PRO A 160 14.01 -10.48 -20.89
C PRO A 160 14.88 -11.24 -21.88
N GLU A 161 15.66 -10.57 -22.72
CA GLU A 161 16.61 -11.21 -23.65
C GLU A 161 18.05 -11.25 -23.10
N VAL A 162 18.28 -10.72 -21.89
CA VAL A 162 19.60 -10.73 -21.24
C VAL A 162 19.84 -12.08 -20.56
N ASP A 163 21.03 -12.67 -20.77
CA ASP A 163 21.39 -13.98 -20.20
C ASP A 163 21.44 -13.99 -18.67
N GLU A 164 21.76 -12.83 -18.07
CA GLU A 164 21.82 -12.63 -16.63
C GLU A 164 20.59 -11.87 -16.11
N THR A 165 20.21 -12.16 -14.87
CA THR A 165 19.10 -11.50 -14.17
C THR A 165 19.64 -10.65 -13.04
N SER A 166 19.48 -9.33 -13.12
CA SER A 166 19.88 -8.42 -12.04
C SER A 166 18.68 -7.91 -11.25
N PHE A 167 18.96 -7.50 -10.02
CA PHE A 167 18.00 -7.00 -9.06
C PHE A 167 18.59 -5.79 -8.34
N MET A 168 17.73 -4.86 -7.93
CA MET A 168 18.10 -3.69 -7.12
C MET A 168 17.18 -3.66 -5.90
N VAL A 169 17.78 -3.66 -4.70
CA VAL A 169 17.06 -3.90 -3.46
C VAL A 169 17.41 -2.91 -2.37
N ARG A 170 16.40 -2.56 -1.57
CA ARG A 170 16.58 -1.77 -0.36
C ARG A 170 17.05 -2.66 0.78
N ILE A 171 18.05 -2.20 1.50
CA ILE A 171 18.59 -2.82 2.72
C ILE A 171 17.87 -2.23 3.92
N SER A 172 17.10 -3.08 4.60
CA SER A 172 16.46 -2.76 5.88
C SER A 172 17.26 -3.35 7.04
N PRO A 173 17.34 -2.67 8.21
CA PRO A 173 18.15 -3.14 9.34
C PRO A 173 17.81 -4.56 9.82
N GLN A 174 16.53 -4.94 9.80
CA GLN A 174 16.02 -6.22 10.32
C GLN A 174 15.51 -7.16 9.21
N GLY A 175 15.84 -6.89 7.94
CA GLY A 175 15.37 -7.73 6.82
C GLY A 175 16.22 -8.98 6.64
N ALA A 176 15.63 -10.17 6.60
CA ALA A 176 16.38 -11.44 6.43
C ALA A 176 17.24 -11.46 5.14
N MET A 177 16.68 -11.04 4.01
CA MET A 177 17.46 -10.89 2.76
C MET A 177 18.49 -9.75 2.88
N SER A 178 18.12 -8.65 3.53
CA SER A 178 19.02 -7.51 3.73
C SER A 178 20.25 -7.88 4.56
N GLU A 179 20.10 -8.70 5.59
CA GLU A 179 21.20 -9.26 6.37
C GLU A 179 22.07 -10.19 5.51
N TYR A 180 21.46 -11.11 4.74
CA TYR A 180 22.21 -11.97 3.83
C TYR A 180 23.06 -11.14 2.85
N LEU A 181 22.46 -10.22 2.10
CA LEU A 181 23.16 -9.42 1.09
C LEU A 181 24.22 -8.49 1.68
N ARG A 182 23.98 -7.93 2.86
CA ARG A 182 24.91 -7.00 3.51
C ARG A 182 26.09 -7.74 4.16
N ASP A 183 25.84 -8.86 4.84
CA ASP A 183 26.78 -9.44 5.79
C ASP A 183 27.32 -10.82 5.37
N ARG A 184 26.57 -11.60 4.57
CA ARG A 184 26.90 -13.01 4.28
C ARG A 184 27.18 -13.31 2.80
N ALA A 185 26.52 -12.62 1.88
CA ALA A 185 26.51 -12.94 0.46
C ALA A 185 27.90 -12.83 -0.18
N GLN A 186 28.26 -13.83 -1.00
CA GLN A 186 29.51 -13.88 -1.75
C GLN A 186 29.27 -14.29 -3.20
N VAL A 187 30.01 -13.67 -4.12
CA VAL A 187 30.03 -14.12 -5.51
C VAL A 187 30.41 -15.60 -5.56
N GLY A 188 29.60 -16.39 -6.26
CA GLY A 188 29.66 -17.85 -6.28
C GLY A 188 28.58 -18.55 -5.45
N ASP A 189 27.85 -17.83 -4.60
CA ASP A 189 26.74 -18.40 -3.83
C ASP A 189 25.64 -18.93 -4.74
N THR A 190 25.03 -20.05 -4.34
CA THR A 190 23.83 -20.58 -4.98
C THR A 190 22.59 -19.87 -4.41
N VAL A 191 21.78 -19.32 -5.30
CA VAL A 191 20.54 -18.62 -4.96
C VAL A 191 19.40 -19.25 -5.75
N GLU A 192 18.30 -19.57 -5.05
CA GLU A 192 17.09 -20.12 -5.65
C GLU A 192 16.03 -19.03 -5.76
N PHE A 193 15.30 -19.00 -6.87
CA PHE A 193 14.13 -18.14 -7.02
C PHE A 193 13.02 -18.82 -7.82
N THR A 194 11.79 -18.37 -7.61
CA THR A 194 10.61 -18.83 -8.33
C THR A 194 9.94 -17.67 -9.05
N GLY A 195 9.51 -17.89 -10.29
CA GLY A 195 8.74 -16.91 -11.06
C GLY A 195 8.76 -17.18 -12.58
N PRO A 196 8.39 -16.20 -13.41
CA PRO A 196 8.05 -14.82 -13.03
C PRO A 196 6.64 -14.67 -12.45
N TYR A 197 6.43 -13.58 -11.73
CA TYR A 197 5.16 -13.12 -11.18
C TYR A 197 4.92 -11.65 -11.53
N GLY A 198 3.70 -11.17 -11.31
CA GLY A 198 3.34 -9.76 -11.46
C GLY A 198 2.57 -9.44 -12.74
N SER A 199 1.63 -8.50 -12.61
CA SER A 199 0.85 -7.88 -13.70
C SER A 199 1.42 -6.53 -14.15
N PHE A 200 2.40 -5.99 -13.40
CA PHE A 200 3.17 -4.81 -13.77
C PHE A 200 4.22 -5.18 -14.80
N PHE A 201 3.96 -4.86 -16.08
CA PHE A 201 4.92 -5.09 -17.16
C PHE A 201 4.65 -4.15 -18.34
N LEU A 202 5.66 -3.88 -19.16
CA LEU A 202 5.51 -3.04 -20.36
C LEU A 202 4.45 -3.60 -21.31
N ARG A 203 3.41 -2.81 -21.56
CA ARG A 203 2.50 -3.02 -22.70
C ARG A 203 3.10 -2.47 -23.97
N GLU A 204 2.63 -2.96 -25.12
CA GLU A 204 3.04 -2.42 -26.42
C GLU A 204 2.80 -0.89 -26.45
N PRO A 205 3.84 -0.06 -26.61
CA PRO A 205 3.68 1.39 -26.58
C PRO A 205 2.81 1.89 -27.73
N LYS A 206 1.69 2.54 -27.40
CA LYS A 206 0.74 3.15 -28.37
C LYS A 206 0.63 4.67 -28.22
N ARG A 207 1.31 5.23 -27.21
CA ARG A 207 1.28 6.62 -26.78
C ARG A 207 2.52 6.93 -25.93
N PRO A 208 2.77 8.19 -25.53
CA PRO A 208 3.84 8.53 -24.60
C PRO A 208 3.82 7.71 -23.31
N LEU A 209 5.01 7.45 -22.76
CA LEU A 209 5.18 6.71 -21.51
C LEU A 209 5.73 7.63 -20.42
N LEU A 210 5.11 7.63 -19.24
CA LEU A 210 5.62 8.27 -18.04
C LEU A 210 5.98 7.21 -17.00
N LEU A 211 7.26 7.09 -16.68
CA LEU A 211 7.79 6.10 -15.75
C LEU A 211 8.12 6.80 -14.42
N LEU A 212 7.52 6.38 -13.30
CA LEU A 212 7.69 6.99 -11.99
C LEU A 212 8.27 5.97 -11.02
N ALA A 213 9.49 6.20 -10.53
CA ALA A 213 10.18 5.31 -9.59
C ALA A 213 10.40 5.95 -8.22
N GLY A 214 10.15 5.17 -7.16
CA GLY A 214 10.50 5.51 -5.78
C GLY A 214 11.56 4.58 -5.21
N GLY A 215 12.77 5.08 -4.95
CA GLY A 215 13.88 4.27 -4.44
C GLY A 215 14.15 3.06 -5.31
N THR A 216 14.15 1.86 -4.73
CA THR A 216 14.37 0.63 -5.52
C THR A 216 13.22 0.27 -6.46
N GLY A 217 12.12 1.04 -6.48
CA GLY A 217 11.11 1.03 -7.54
C GLY A 217 11.66 1.33 -8.94
N LEU A 218 12.91 1.79 -9.02
CA LEU A 218 13.66 1.90 -10.27
C LEU A 218 13.90 0.54 -10.95
N ALA A 219 14.00 -0.56 -10.20
CA ALA A 219 14.34 -1.89 -10.72
C ALA A 219 13.46 -2.33 -11.91
N PRO A 220 12.13 -2.46 -11.77
CA PRO A 220 11.30 -2.90 -12.89
C PRO A 220 11.31 -1.91 -14.06
N LEU A 221 11.52 -0.61 -13.81
CA LEU A 221 11.62 0.39 -14.88
C LEU A 221 12.91 0.26 -15.69
N LEU A 222 14.02 -0.18 -15.09
CA LEU A 222 15.25 -0.53 -15.83
C LEU A 222 15.01 -1.71 -16.78
N SER A 223 14.23 -2.72 -16.34
CA SER A 223 13.82 -3.83 -17.20
C SER A 223 12.97 -3.36 -18.40
N ILE A 224 12.06 -2.40 -18.16
CA ILE A 224 11.26 -1.75 -19.21
C ILE A 224 12.17 -0.99 -20.19
N LEU A 225 13.11 -0.17 -19.70
CA LEU A 225 14.03 0.58 -20.54
C LEU A 225 14.92 -0.33 -21.40
N GLU A 226 15.43 -1.44 -20.84
CA GLU A 226 16.21 -2.42 -21.60
C GLU A 226 15.37 -3.01 -22.74
N LYS A 227 14.10 -3.35 -22.50
CA LYS A 227 13.23 -3.85 -23.57
C LYS A 227 12.98 -2.80 -24.66
N LEU A 228 12.78 -1.54 -24.25
CA LEU A 228 12.59 -0.44 -25.19
C LEU A 228 13.84 -0.22 -26.05
N CYS A 229 15.06 -0.49 -25.55
CA CYS A 229 16.27 -0.40 -26.37
C CYS A 229 16.33 -1.42 -27.51
N GLU A 230 15.75 -2.61 -27.32
CA GLU A 230 15.70 -3.66 -28.34
C GLU A 230 14.70 -3.33 -29.46
N GLY A 231 13.59 -2.70 -29.09
CA GLY A 231 12.54 -2.23 -30.01
C GLY A 231 12.14 -0.79 -29.71
N PRO A 232 12.93 0.21 -30.16
CA PRO A 232 12.68 1.61 -29.84
C PRO A 232 11.30 2.07 -30.28
N THR A 233 10.58 2.68 -29.35
CA THR A 233 9.28 3.27 -29.59
C THR A 233 9.41 4.62 -30.32
N GLN A 234 8.42 4.94 -31.16
CA GLN A 234 8.29 6.27 -31.77
C GLN A 234 7.77 7.33 -30.78
N TYR A 235 7.22 6.90 -29.65
CA TYR A 235 6.63 7.77 -28.64
C TYR A 235 7.69 8.27 -27.64
N PRO A 236 7.53 9.48 -27.08
CA PRO A 236 8.34 9.96 -25.96
C PRO A 236 8.25 9.03 -24.74
N VAL A 237 9.37 8.84 -24.07
CA VAL A 237 9.46 8.11 -22.80
C VAL A 237 10.13 9.04 -21.79
N HIS A 238 9.45 9.34 -20.70
CA HIS A 238 10.01 10.18 -19.64
C HIS A 238 10.04 9.41 -18.32
N LEU A 239 11.17 9.46 -17.60
CA LEU A 239 11.30 8.85 -16.27
C LEU A 239 11.54 9.90 -15.19
N VAL A 240 10.80 9.82 -14.08
CA VAL A 240 11.08 10.59 -12.85
C VAL A 240 11.48 9.65 -11.73
N TYR A 241 12.71 9.81 -11.24
CA TYR A 241 13.28 8.99 -10.16
C TYR A 241 13.32 9.75 -8.83
N GLY A 242 12.44 9.38 -7.90
CA GLY A 242 12.37 9.96 -6.56
C GLY A 242 13.03 9.10 -5.50
N VAL A 243 13.79 9.74 -4.59
CA VAL A 243 14.34 9.09 -3.38
C VAL A 243 14.13 9.94 -2.14
N THR A 244 14.23 9.34 -0.96
CA THR A 244 14.13 10.10 0.30
C THR A 244 15.43 10.83 0.61
N ARG A 245 16.57 10.11 0.63
CA ARG A 245 17.89 10.65 0.98
C ARG A 245 18.76 10.75 -0.26
N GLU A 246 19.62 11.75 -0.30
CA GLU A 246 20.58 11.93 -1.40
C GLU A 246 21.51 10.73 -1.57
N ALA A 247 21.90 10.10 -0.45
CA ALA A 247 22.71 8.88 -0.46
C ALA A 247 22.02 7.68 -1.15
N ASP A 248 20.70 7.77 -1.39
CA ASP A 248 19.92 6.72 -2.06
C ASP A 248 19.77 7.03 -3.57
N ILE A 249 20.31 8.15 -4.08
CA ILE A 249 20.42 8.45 -5.51
C ILE A 249 21.53 7.57 -6.12
N VAL A 250 21.12 6.41 -6.62
CA VAL A 250 22.01 5.42 -7.26
C VAL A 250 21.53 5.11 -8.67
N GLY A 251 22.40 4.52 -9.51
CA GLY A 251 22.02 4.06 -10.84
C GLY A 251 21.89 5.15 -11.92
N LEU A 252 22.32 6.39 -11.65
CA LEU A 252 22.28 7.48 -12.64
C LEU A 252 23.10 7.17 -13.91
N ASP A 253 24.22 6.46 -13.77
CA ASP A 253 25.03 6.06 -14.92
C ASP A 253 24.32 5.00 -15.79
N TRP A 254 23.45 4.17 -15.21
CA TRP A 254 22.61 3.26 -15.96
C TRP A 254 21.57 4.03 -16.79
N LEU A 255 20.91 5.03 -16.18
CA LEU A 255 19.96 5.90 -16.88
C LEU A 255 20.60 6.67 -18.03
N ARG A 256 21.82 7.19 -17.83
CA ARG A 256 22.62 7.81 -18.91
C ARG A 256 22.90 6.84 -20.06
N ALA A 257 23.26 5.59 -19.75
CA ALA A 257 23.48 4.58 -20.79
C ALA A 257 22.20 4.27 -21.60
N TYR A 258 21.02 4.35 -20.97
CA TYR A 258 19.74 4.23 -21.65
C TYR A 258 19.42 5.46 -22.52
N GLU A 259 19.69 6.67 -22.03
CA GLU A 259 19.55 7.92 -22.79
C GLU A 259 20.37 7.91 -24.09
N GLU A 260 21.58 7.36 -24.05
CA GLU A 260 22.42 7.20 -25.25
C GLU A 260 21.85 6.19 -26.27
N ARG A 261 21.12 5.17 -25.79
CA ARG A 261 20.56 4.07 -26.61
C ARG A 261 19.13 4.34 -27.08
N LEU A 262 18.40 5.22 -26.40
CA LEU A 262 16.99 5.54 -26.64
C LEU A 262 16.81 7.02 -27.02
N PRO A 263 16.71 7.36 -28.32
CA PRO A 263 16.66 8.74 -28.78
C PRO A 263 15.50 9.58 -28.22
N ASN A 264 14.40 8.94 -27.82
CA ASN A 264 13.18 9.58 -27.31
C ASN A 264 13.04 9.46 -25.79
N PHE A 265 14.11 9.06 -25.09
CA PHE A 265 14.12 8.91 -23.64
C PHE A 265 14.70 10.14 -22.95
N THR A 266 13.97 10.67 -21.98
CA THR A 266 14.46 11.71 -21.05
C THR A 266 14.18 11.27 -19.62
N TRP A 267 14.94 11.81 -18.69
CA TRP A 267 14.78 11.46 -17.28
C TRP A 267 15.19 12.59 -16.35
N ASP A 268 14.51 12.65 -15.21
CA ASP A 268 14.78 13.55 -14.10
C ASP A 268 14.87 12.78 -12.79
N TYR A 269 15.51 13.37 -11.79
CA TYR A 269 15.58 12.79 -10.45
C TYR A 269 15.45 13.85 -9.36
N ILE A 270 14.88 13.42 -8.23
CA ILE A 270 14.50 14.29 -7.12
C ILE A 270 14.76 13.58 -5.79
N ALA A 271 15.23 14.34 -4.79
CA ALA A 271 15.34 13.86 -3.42
C ALA A 271 14.52 14.74 -2.48
N SER A 272 13.84 14.12 -1.50
CA SER A 272 13.04 14.87 -0.51
C SER A 272 13.88 15.39 0.67
N GLU A 273 15.14 14.97 0.80
CA GLU A 273 16.04 15.38 1.88
C GLU A 273 16.33 16.89 1.83
N PRO A 274 16.12 17.63 2.95
CA PRO A 274 16.43 19.04 3.00
C PRO A 274 17.91 19.33 2.73
N GLY A 275 18.18 20.27 1.83
CA GLY A 275 19.54 20.69 1.48
C GLY A 275 20.27 19.75 0.52
N THR A 276 19.55 18.83 -0.13
CA THR A 276 20.11 17.95 -1.15
C THR A 276 20.74 18.74 -2.31
N SER A 277 21.79 18.16 -2.90
CA SER A 277 22.43 18.63 -4.13
C SER A 277 21.76 18.14 -5.42
N ALA A 278 20.70 17.33 -5.32
CA ALA A 278 19.90 16.91 -6.47
C ALA A 278 19.33 18.12 -7.24
N PRO A 279 19.11 18.00 -8.56
CA PRO A 279 18.57 19.09 -9.39
C PRO A 279 17.21 19.60 -8.89
N HIS A 280 16.43 18.72 -8.27
CA HIS A 280 15.13 19.02 -7.68
C HIS A 280 15.09 18.54 -6.23
N THR A 281 14.36 19.27 -5.39
CA THR A 281 14.09 18.91 -3.99
C THR A 281 12.58 18.72 -3.78
N GLY A 282 12.18 17.59 -3.20
CA GLY A 282 10.77 17.28 -2.90
C GLY A 282 10.30 15.91 -3.39
N TYR A 283 9.13 15.84 -4.02
CA TYR A 283 8.48 14.59 -4.44
C TYR A 283 8.26 14.53 -5.96
N VAL A 284 8.19 13.32 -6.52
CA VAL A 284 8.14 13.10 -7.98
C VAL A 284 7.07 13.91 -8.72
N THR A 285 5.92 14.14 -8.09
CA THR A 285 4.79 14.90 -8.67
C THR A 285 5.16 16.34 -9.01
N GLN A 286 6.17 16.90 -8.36
CA GLN A 286 6.60 18.30 -8.55
C GLN A 286 7.50 18.50 -9.77
N VAL A 287 8.00 17.41 -10.38
CA VAL A 287 8.87 17.45 -11.56
C VAL A 287 8.09 17.07 -12.83
N ILE A 288 6.85 16.58 -12.69
CA ILE A 288 6.02 16.20 -13.82
C ILE A 288 5.55 17.47 -14.54
N GLU A 289 5.99 17.63 -15.79
CA GLU A 289 5.53 18.73 -16.66
C GLU A 289 4.23 18.35 -17.41
N PRO A 290 3.41 19.34 -17.83
CA PRO A 290 2.19 19.08 -18.60
C PRO A 290 2.42 18.26 -19.88
N THR A 291 3.60 18.40 -20.50
CA THR A 291 4.02 17.64 -21.69
C THR A 291 4.21 16.15 -21.39
N HIS A 292 4.57 15.78 -20.15
CA HIS A 292 4.77 14.40 -19.75
C HIS A 292 3.45 13.63 -19.60
N VAL A 293 2.35 14.33 -19.26
CA VAL A 293 1.02 13.73 -19.14
C VAL A 293 0.17 13.83 -20.40
N ASN A 294 0.63 14.60 -21.41
CA ASN A 294 0.06 14.66 -22.76
C ASN A 294 -1.48 14.77 -22.79
N GLU A 295 -2.04 15.70 -22.00
CA GLU A 295 -3.50 15.92 -21.89
C GLU A 295 -4.29 14.64 -21.52
N GLY A 296 -3.66 13.69 -20.82
CA GLY A 296 -4.23 12.40 -20.44
C GLY A 296 -3.93 11.26 -21.41
N ASP A 297 -3.49 11.53 -22.66
CA ASP A 297 -3.08 10.47 -23.59
C ASP A 297 -1.65 9.99 -23.31
N VAL A 298 -1.48 9.35 -22.16
CA VAL A 298 -0.22 8.80 -21.64
C VAL A 298 -0.46 7.46 -20.96
N ASP A 299 0.49 6.53 -21.07
CA ASP A 299 0.54 5.35 -20.22
C ASP A 299 1.54 5.60 -19.07
N ILE A 300 1.03 5.59 -17.83
CA ILE A 300 1.84 5.81 -16.63
C ILE A 300 2.23 4.47 -16.01
N TYR A 301 3.52 4.29 -15.72
CA TYR A 301 4.08 3.13 -15.00
C TYR A 301 4.70 3.61 -13.69
N LEU A 302 4.11 3.23 -12.57
CA LEU A 302 4.45 3.75 -11.24
C LEU A 302 4.90 2.62 -10.31
N CYS A 303 6.15 2.62 -9.89
CA CYS A 303 6.66 1.60 -8.96
C CYS A 303 7.38 2.24 -7.78
N GLY A 304 7.00 1.86 -6.56
CA GLY A 304 7.60 2.42 -5.36
C GLY A 304 6.93 1.98 -4.06
N PRO A 305 7.28 2.64 -2.94
CA PRO A 305 6.64 2.38 -1.66
C PRO A 305 5.17 2.84 -1.67
N PRO A 306 4.25 2.17 -0.93
CA PRO A 306 2.83 2.49 -0.94
C PRO A 306 2.49 3.98 -0.75
N PRO A 307 3.15 4.75 0.16
CA PRO A 307 2.89 6.18 0.29
C PRO A 307 3.13 6.99 -0.99
N MET A 308 4.16 6.64 -1.77
CA MET A 308 4.42 7.31 -3.05
C MET A 308 3.34 6.98 -4.07
N VAL A 309 2.96 5.71 -4.17
CA VAL A 309 1.92 5.27 -5.12
C VAL A 309 0.61 6.01 -4.85
N ASN A 310 0.21 6.05 -3.58
CA ASN A 310 -1.00 6.75 -3.15
C ASN A 310 -0.92 8.26 -3.38
N ALA A 311 0.25 8.88 -3.15
CA ALA A 311 0.45 10.31 -3.38
C ALA A 311 0.34 10.69 -4.87
N VAL A 312 0.86 9.85 -5.77
CA VAL A 312 0.75 10.07 -7.22
C VAL A 312 -0.70 9.91 -7.68
N SER A 313 -1.42 8.89 -7.21
CA SER A 313 -2.85 8.73 -7.51
C SER A 313 -3.66 9.96 -7.07
N LYS A 314 -3.50 10.40 -5.82
CA LYS A 314 -4.17 11.60 -5.30
C LYS A 314 -3.81 12.87 -6.08
N TRP A 315 -2.56 12.97 -6.55
CA TRP A 315 -2.12 14.10 -7.36
C TRP A 315 -2.81 14.12 -8.73
N LEU A 316 -2.88 12.98 -9.42
CA LEU A 316 -3.62 12.86 -10.69
C LEU A 316 -5.08 13.31 -10.53
N ASP A 317 -5.75 12.86 -9.47
CA ASP A 317 -7.13 13.27 -9.16
C ASP A 317 -7.24 14.78 -8.90
N SER A 318 -6.32 15.34 -8.10
CA SER A 318 -6.33 16.76 -7.74
C SER A 318 -6.08 17.70 -8.93
N GLU A 319 -5.31 17.25 -9.92
CA GLU A 319 -5.03 17.99 -11.15
C GLU A 319 -6.06 17.71 -12.25
N GLY A 320 -7.01 16.79 -12.02
CA GLY A 320 -8.01 16.38 -13.01
C GLY A 320 -7.39 15.66 -14.22
N ILE A 321 -6.29 14.93 -14.02
CA ILE A 321 -5.59 14.19 -15.07
C ILE A 321 -6.08 12.75 -15.08
N GLU A 322 -6.77 12.37 -16.15
CA GLU A 322 -7.17 10.98 -16.41
C GLU A 322 -6.21 10.37 -17.43
N PRO A 323 -5.19 9.59 -17.01
CA PRO A 323 -4.30 8.92 -17.95
C PRO A 323 -5.03 7.82 -18.71
N ALA A 324 -4.61 7.56 -19.95
CA ALA A 324 -5.16 6.48 -20.76
C ALA A 324 -5.00 5.11 -20.07
N ASN A 325 -3.86 4.90 -19.39
CA ASN A 325 -3.66 3.78 -18.47
C ASN A 325 -2.74 4.16 -17.32
N LEU A 326 -3.03 3.66 -16.12
CA LEU A 326 -2.16 3.72 -14.95
C LEU A 326 -1.84 2.30 -14.48
N TYR A 327 -0.58 1.89 -14.66
CA TYR A 327 -0.04 0.65 -14.15
C TYR A 327 0.80 0.95 -12.92
N PHE A 328 0.62 0.20 -11.83
CA PHE A 328 1.43 0.41 -10.64
C PHE A 328 1.82 -0.88 -9.93
N GLU A 329 2.93 -0.80 -9.19
CA GLU A 329 3.42 -1.84 -8.30
C GLU A 329 3.80 -1.23 -6.94
N ARG A 330 3.36 -1.89 -5.86
CA ARG A 330 3.63 -1.48 -4.48
C ARG A 330 4.62 -2.44 -3.84
N PHE A 331 5.74 -1.94 -3.35
CA PHE A 331 6.68 -2.74 -2.56
C PHE A 331 6.26 -2.77 -1.08
N ALA A 332 5.31 -3.67 -0.78
CA ALA A 332 4.91 -3.97 0.59
C ALA A 332 5.91 -4.92 1.27
N PRO A 333 6.24 -4.73 2.55
CA PRO A 333 6.95 -5.75 3.33
C PRO A 333 6.10 -7.04 3.42
N LYS A 334 6.63 -8.20 2.99
CA LYS A 334 6.02 -9.49 3.35
C LYS A 334 6.20 -9.70 4.86
N GLU A 335 5.11 -9.81 5.61
CA GLU A 335 5.12 -10.26 7.00
C GLU A 335 5.89 -11.58 7.11
N THR A 336 6.77 -11.70 8.10
CA THR A 336 7.26 -13.02 8.53
C THR A 336 6.29 -13.55 9.56
N THR A 337 5.35 -14.39 9.15
CA THR A 337 4.59 -15.23 10.09
C THR A 337 5.57 -16.23 10.70
N GLY A 338 6.02 -15.93 11.92
CA GLY A 338 6.67 -16.92 12.76
C GLY A 338 5.61 -17.88 13.29
N GLY A 339 5.63 -19.12 12.81
CA GLY A 339 4.86 -20.21 13.42
C GLY A 339 4.31 -21.21 12.40
N ASP A 340 4.97 -22.35 12.30
CA ASP A 340 4.45 -23.54 11.62
C ASP A 340 3.08 -23.94 12.18
N ALA A 341 2.10 -24.12 11.29
CA ALA A 341 1.08 -25.14 11.45
C ALA A 341 0.62 -25.60 10.06
N GLU A 342 0.63 -26.92 9.92
CA GLU A 342 0.39 -27.69 8.70
C GLU A 342 -0.96 -27.39 8.04
N THR A 343 -0.96 -27.54 6.71
CA THR A 343 -2.13 -27.63 5.82
C THR A 343 -3.25 -28.53 6.37
N GLY A 344 -4.49 -28.03 6.41
CA GLY A 344 -5.69 -28.85 6.63
C GLY A 344 -7.00 -28.05 6.62
N ALA A 345 -7.83 -28.27 5.60
CA ALA A 345 -9.17 -27.68 5.44
C ALA A 345 -10.22 -28.28 6.44
N PRO A 346 -11.50 -27.84 6.42
CA PRO A 346 -12.17 -27.02 7.43
C PRO A 346 -13.19 -27.78 8.31
N VAL A 347 -13.76 -27.12 9.34
CA VAL A 347 -15.09 -27.46 9.90
C VAL A 347 -15.82 -26.16 10.33
N PRO A 348 -17.08 -25.91 9.90
CA PRO A 348 -17.88 -24.73 10.30
C PRO A 348 -18.72 -25.02 11.56
N PRO A 349 -19.04 -24.01 12.39
CA PRO A 349 -20.43 -23.46 12.43
C PRO A 349 -20.44 -21.96 12.83
N GLU A 350 -21.50 -21.15 12.85
CA GLU A 350 -22.95 -21.28 12.72
C GLU A 350 -23.50 -19.86 12.39
N GLN A 351 -24.64 -19.78 11.71
CA GLN A 351 -25.28 -18.54 11.28
C GLN A 351 -25.72 -17.64 12.45
N VAL A 352 -25.47 -16.33 12.35
CA VAL A 352 -26.28 -15.31 13.04
C VAL A 352 -26.75 -14.29 11.99
N ALA A 353 -28.06 -14.20 11.87
CA ALA A 353 -28.76 -13.30 10.96
C ALA A 353 -28.63 -11.84 11.41
N ALA A 354 -28.41 -10.94 10.44
CA ALA A 354 -28.51 -9.49 10.63
C ALA A 354 -29.83 -8.98 10.04
N GLU A 355 -30.64 -8.33 10.88
CA GLU A 355 -31.58 -7.26 10.51
C GLU A 355 -30.79 -5.96 10.76
N GLY A 356 -30.62 -4.98 9.88
CA GLY A 356 -31.39 -4.54 8.73
C GLY A 356 -31.95 -3.15 9.02
N ASP A 357 -31.20 -2.09 8.73
CA ASP A 357 -31.74 -0.72 8.53
C ASP A 357 -31.03 -0.11 7.31
N THR A 358 -31.77 0.03 6.21
CA THR A 358 -31.29 0.63 4.94
C THR A 358 -31.78 2.07 4.82
N LEU A 359 -30.83 3.01 4.68
CA LEU A 359 -31.10 4.38 4.19
C LEU A 359 -31.52 4.34 2.72
N THR A 360 -32.36 5.29 2.31
CA THR A 360 -32.97 5.27 0.97
C THR A 360 -32.10 6.00 -0.06
N ALA A 361 -32.13 5.53 -1.31
CA ALA A 361 -31.34 6.06 -2.43
C ALA A 361 -31.54 7.58 -2.70
N ALA A 362 -32.60 8.20 -2.18
CA ALA A 362 -32.79 9.65 -2.28
C ALA A 362 -31.91 10.44 -1.29
N GLU A 363 -31.53 9.84 -0.17
CA GLU A 363 -30.59 10.42 0.81
C GLU A 363 -29.14 10.29 0.31
N ALA A 364 -28.83 9.22 -0.43
CA ALA A 364 -27.51 9.01 -1.05
C ALA A 364 -27.20 9.94 -2.24
N ILE A 365 -28.22 10.48 -2.91
CA ILE A 365 -28.03 11.28 -4.15
C ILE A 365 -27.77 12.76 -3.87
N SER A 366 -28.10 13.28 -2.68
CA SER A 366 -27.83 14.68 -2.34
C SER A 366 -26.36 14.97 -1.96
N SER A 367 -25.55 13.93 -1.73
CA SER A 367 -24.15 14.07 -1.27
C SER A 367 -23.10 13.91 -2.39
N LEU A 368 -23.52 13.81 -3.66
CA LEU A 368 -22.63 13.45 -4.78
C LEU A 368 -22.24 14.62 -5.72
N GLU A 369 -22.61 15.87 -5.41
CA GLU A 369 -22.37 17.02 -6.33
C GLU A 369 -21.26 17.99 -5.91
N THR A 370 -20.47 17.71 -4.87
CA THR A 370 -19.29 18.53 -4.56
C THR A 370 -18.15 17.64 -4.10
N GLY A 371 -17.08 17.55 -4.88
CA GLY A 371 -15.81 16.92 -4.49
C GLY A 371 -15.07 17.65 -3.37
N ARG A 372 -15.75 17.89 -2.24
CA ARG A 372 -15.14 18.07 -0.93
C ARG A 372 -14.93 16.66 -0.36
N LEU A 373 -13.82 16.46 0.36
CA LEU A 373 -13.75 15.41 1.37
C LEU A 373 -14.87 15.69 2.38
N ASP A 374 -16.07 15.20 2.09
CA ASP A 374 -17.16 15.23 3.04
C ASP A 374 -16.88 14.12 4.04
N PHE A 375 -16.16 14.47 5.11
CA PHE A 375 -16.05 13.65 6.31
C PHE A 375 -17.46 13.42 6.84
N ARG A 376 -18.06 12.28 6.49
CA ARG A 376 -19.40 11.94 7.00
C ARG A 376 -19.28 11.77 8.50
N LYS A 377 -20.27 12.29 9.23
CA LYS A 377 -20.30 12.20 10.70
C LYS A 377 -20.28 10.75 11.15
N GLU A 378 -20.96 9.89 10.40
CA GLU A 378 -21.05 8.45 10.61
C GLU A 378 -19.67 7.78 10.58
N ASP A 379 -18.82 8.15 9.60
CA ASP A 379 -17.47 7.59 9.45
C ASP A 379 -16.57 8.04 10.61
N SER A 380 -16.59 9.34 10.96
CA SER A 380 -15.81 9.86 12.09
C SER A 380 -16.21 9.19 13.42
N PHE A 381 -17.50 8.92 13.61
CA PHE A 381 -17.99 8.24 14.81
C PHE A 381 -17.55 6.77 14.85
N ALA A 382 -17.55 6.07 13.72
CA ALA A 382 -17.08 4.70 13.62
C ALA A 382 -15.58 4.61 13.94
N HIS A 383 -14.76 5.53 13.44
CA HIS A 383 -13.34 5.59 13.77
C HIS A 383 -13.10 5.89 15.26
N LEU A 384 -13.89 6.78 15.87
CA LEU A 384 -13.81 7.06 17.31
C LEU A 384 -14.25 5.85 18.17
N ASP A 385 -15.22 5.06 17.73
CA ASP A 385 -15.59 3.79 18.39
C ASP A 385 -14.49 2.74 18.28
N ALA A 386 -13.88 2.61 17.11
CA ALA A 386 -12.74 1.72 16.91
C ALA A 386 -11.55 2.15 17.78
N ARG A 387 -11.27 3.46 17.87
CA ARG A 387 -10.25 4.03 18.76
C ARG A 387 -10.53 3.66 20.21
N MET A 388 -11.76 3.83 20.68
CA MET A 388 -12.17 3.42 22.04
C MET A 388 -11.88 1.94 22.30
N GLY A 389 -12.22 1.05 21.36
CA GLY A 389 -11.96 -0.38 21.48
C GLY A 389 -10.48 -0.68 21.65
N LEU A 390 -9.62 -0.06 20.83
CA LEU A 390 -8.17 -0.18 20.92
C LEU A 390 -7.61 0.42 22.21
N GLU A 391 -8.12 1.56 22.66
CA GLU A 391 -7.68 2.24 23.88
C GLU A 391 -8.06 1.47 25.15
N LEU A 392 -9.22 0.82 25.16
CA LEU A 392 -9.57 -0.11 26.22
C LEU A 392 -8.66 -1.34 26.23
N ALA A 393 -8.33 -1.89 25.05
CA ALA A 393 -7.43 -3.04 24.94
C ALA A 393 -6.00 -2.69 25.39
N ILE A 394 -5.45 -1.56 24.93
CA ILE A 394 -4.10 -1.13 25.31
C ILE A 394 -4.02 -0.77 26.80
N THR A 395 -5.11 -0.25 27.36
CA THR A 395 -5.22 0.02 28.79
C THR A 395 -5.10 -1.26 29.62
N GLU A 396 -5.82 -2.33 29.25
CA GLU A 396 -5.69 -3.63 29.91
C GLU A 396 -4.28 -4.22 29.79
N LEU A 397 -3.63 -4.01 28.63
CA LEU A 397 -2.27 -4.49 28.39
C LEU A 397 -1.21 -3.74 29.19
N MET A 398 -1.37 -2.44 29.37
CA MET A 398 -0.33 -1.56 29.91
C MET A 398 -0.54 -1.20 31.40
N MET A 399 -1.74 -1.40 31.95
CA MET A 399 -2.04 -1.09 33.34
C MET A 399 -1.10 -1.82 34.32
N GLY A 400 -0.40 -1.05 35.16
CA GLY A 400 0.57 -1.55 36.13
C GLY A 400 1.91 -2.02 35.53
N ARG A 401 2.17 -1.74 34.25
CA ARG A 401 3.42 -2.11 33.55
C ARG A 401 4.30 -0.93 33.14
N LEU A 402 3.83 0.30 33.31
CA LEU A 402 4.62 1.50 33.04
C LEU A 402 5.70 1.71 34.11
N SER A 403 6.91 2.11 33.69
CA SER A 403 7.93 2.63 34.59
C SER A 403 7.56 4.02 35.13
N GLU A 404 8.22 4.48 36.20
CA GLU A 404 8.03 5.85 36.71
C GLU A 404 8.29 6.92 35.63
N GLU A 405 9.31 6.69 34.78
CA GLU A 405 9.63 7.60 33.68
C GLU A 405 8.55 7.60 32.59
N GLN A 406 8.02 6.42 32.24
CA GLN A 406 6.93 6.28 31.27
C GLN A 406 5.64 6.91 31.79
N MET A 407 5.32 6.71 33.07
CA MET A 407 4.16 7.32 33.72
C MET A 407 4.28 8.85 33.75
N ALA A 408 5.47 9.38 34.07
CA ALA A 408 5.73 10.81 34.04
C ALA A 408 5.63 11.40 32.62
N GLN A 409 6.06 10.67 31.58
CA GLN A 409 5.88 11.09 30.20
C GLN A 409 4.40 11.08 29.79
N PHE A 410 3.64 10.04 30.17
CA PHE A 410 2.20 9.95 29.87
C PHE A 410 1.44 11.14 30.45
N ARG A 411 1.76 11.54 31.69
CA ARG A 411 1.24 12.74 32.34
C ARG A 411 1.60 14.03 31.59
N ARG A 412 2.86 14.19 31.17
CA ARG A 412 3.29 15.39 30.41
C ARG A 412 2.53 15.54 29.09
N LEU A 413 2.26 14.44 28.39
CA LEU A 413 1.49 14.48 27.14
C LEU A 413 0.03 14.88 27.38
N ALA A 414 -0.58 14.41 28.46
CA ALA A 414 -1.93 14.83 28.85
C ALA A 414 -1.99 16.32 29.20
N GLU A 415 -1.03 16.82 30.00
CA GLU A 415 -0.91 18.23 30.36
C GLU A 415 -0.72 19.13 29.13
N ALA A 416 0.17 18.72 28.20
CA ALA A 416 0.42 19.46 26.97
C ALA A 416 -0.83 19.60 26.08
N THR A 417 -1.72 18.60 26.08
CA THR A 417 -2.97 18.66 25.30
C THR A 417 -3.95 19.70 25.87
N VAL A 418 -3.93 19.90 27.20
CA VAL A 418 -4.82 20.86 27.89
C VAL A 418 -4.37 22.31 27.68
N ASP A 419 -3.06 22.56 27.51
CA ASP A 419 -2.49 23.90 27.34
C ASP A 419 -3.02 24.66 26.10
N PHE A 420 -3.53 23.93 25.10
CA PHE A 420 -4.07 24.49 23.86
C PHE A 420 -5.60 24.67 23.86
N VAL A 421 -6.23 24.52 25.03
CA VAL A 421 -7.67 24.73 25.23
C VAL A 421 -7.90 25.93 26.16
N ASP A 422 -8.67 26.92 25.70
CA ASP A 422 -9.11 28.08 26.50
C ASP A 422 -10.61 27.95 26.81
N GLY A 423 -10.91 27.45 28.01
CA GLY A 423 -12.28 27.09 28.40
C GLY A 423 -12.77 25.88 27.60
N ASP A 424 -13.80 26.09 26.78
CA ASP A 424 -14.40 25.06 25.93
C ASP A 424 -14.03 25.26 24.46
N ARG A 425 -12.87 25.89 24.17
CA ARG A 425 -12.46 26.26 22.82
C ARG A 425 -11.00 25.94 22.52
N VAL A 426 -10.75 25.47 21.31
CA VAL A 426 -9.39 25.23 20.80
C VAL A 426 -8.70 26.56 20.50
N GLY A 427 -7.58 26.82 21.18
CA GLY A 427 -6.78 28.03 20.98
C GLY A 427 -5.86 27.96 19.75
N ASP A 428 -5.15 26.83 19.62
CA ASP A 428 -4.25 26.50 18.51
C ASP A 428 -4.58 25.10 17.97
N PRO A 429 -5.26 24.99 16.82
CA PRO A 429 -5.71 23.69 16.28
C PRO A 429 -4.57 22.75 15.89
N GLU A 430 -3.49 23.27 15.29
CA GLU A 430 -2.38 22.43 14.84
C GLU A 430 -1.67 21.79 16.04
N GLU A 431 -1.38 22.60 17.06
CA GLU A 431 -0.74 22.12 18.28
C GLU A 431 -1.67 21.24 19.14
N TYR A 432 -2.98 21.55 19.19
CA TYR A 432 -3.96 20.71 19.89
C TYR A 432 -4.09 19.33 19.23
N VAL A 433 -4.18 19.26 17.90
CA VAL A 433 -4.27 17.97 17.18
C VAL A 433 -3.00 17.15 17.38
N ARG A 434 -1.82 17.78 17.22
CA ARG A 434 -0.52 17.11 17.42
C ARG A 434 -0.39 16.54 18.83
N THR A 435 -0.65 17.34 19.86
CA THR A 435 -0.52 16.89 21.25
C THR A 435 -1.58 15.86 21.64
N ASN A 436 -2.80 15.98 21.12
CA ASN A 436 -3.83 14.96 21.28
C ASN A 436 -3.39 13.61 20.69
N GLU A 437 -2.88 13.62 19.47
CA GLU A 437 -2.38 12.41 18.80
C GLU A 437 -1.23 11.78 19.60
N GLU A 438 -0.25 12.57 20.02
CA GLU A 438 0.90 12.09 20.81
C GLU A 438 0.44 11.44 22.13
N PHE A 439 -0.54 12.02 22.82
CA PHE A 439 -1.10 11.45 24.05
C PHE A 439 -1.73 10.09 23.81
N HIS A 440 -2.62 10.00 22.81
CA HIS A 440 -3.39 8.80 22.55
C HIS A 440 -2.58 7.68 21.87
N GLU A 441 -1.56 8.02 21.07
CA GLU A 441 -0.64 7.03 20.50
C GLU A 441 0.32 6.45 21.55
N TYR A 442 0.65 7.23 22.59
CA TYR A 442 1.75 6.93 23.51
C TYR A 442 1.76 5.49 24.03
N LEU A 443 0.62 5.03 24.58
CA LEU A 443 0.51 3.69 25.14
C LEU A 443 0.70 2.59 24.11
N PHE A 444 0.26 2.81 22.87
CA PHE A 444 0.48 1.88 21.76
C PHE A 444 1.96 1.81 21.41
N THR A 445 2.62 2.95 21.31
CA THR A 445 4.06 3.03 21.01
C THR A 445 4.90 2.33 22.08
N ILE A 446 4.66 2.59 23.37
CA ILE A 446 5.45 1.98 24.44
C ILE A 446 5.05 0.55 24.79
N SER A 447 3.95 0.03 24.23
CA SER A 447 3.56 -1.37 24.40
C SER A 447 4.49 -2.35 23.69
N GLY A 448 5.25 -1.89 22.69
CA GLY A 448 6.05 -2.73 21.83
C GLY A 448 5.24 -3.68 20.94
N ASN A 449 3.93 -3.45 20.80
CA ASN A 449 3.04 -4.20 19.92
C ASN A 449 2.81 -3.42 18.61
N PRO A 450 3.56 -3.73 17.53
CA PRO A 450 3.45 -2.99 16.28
C PRO A 450 2.06 -3.10 15.64
N THR A 451 1.36 -4.23 15.81
CA THR A 451 0.01 -4.44 15.27
C THR A 451 -1.02 -3.50 15.90
N LEU A 452 -0.99 -3.33 17.23
CA LEU A 452 -1.90 -2.41 17.92
C LEU A 452 -1.59 -0.96 17.59
N LEU A 453 -0.31 -0.60 17.47
CA LEU A 453 0.13 0.73 17.04
C LEU A 453 -0.32 1.05 15.61
N GLU A 454 -0.20 0.09 14.69
CA GLU A 454 -0.62 0.28 13.32
C GLU A 454 -2.14 0.32 13.20
N SER A 455 -2.86 -0.52 13.94
CA SER A 455 -4.33 -0.48 14.02
C SER A 455 -4.84 0.86 14.52
N TYR A 456 -4.16 1.45 15.52
CA TYR A 456 -4.47 2.80 15.99
C TYR A 456 -4.21 3.85 14.90
N ARG A 457 -3.04 3.82 14.25
CA ARG A 457 -2.65 4.79 13.20
C ARG A 457 -3.56 4.74 11.97
N ARG A 458 -4.06 3.56 11.60
CA ARG A 458 -5.00 3.37 10.48
C ARG A 458 -6.35 4.07 10.69
N LEU A 459 -6.72 4.41 11.92
CA LEU A 459 -7.95 5.16 12.20
C LEU A 459 -7.88 6.62 11.74
N ASP A 460 -6.66 7.14 11.57
CA ASP A 460 -6.35 8.48 11.05
C ASP A 460 -7.17 9.63 11.68
N ILE A 461 -7.49 9.51 12.97
CA ILE A 461 -8.27 10.49 13.73
C ILE A 461 -7.60 11.86 13.70
N HIS A 462 -6.26 11.91 13.67
CA HIS A 462 -5.49 13.15 13.59
C HIS A 462 -5.83 13.94 12.31
N ALA A 463 -5.93 13.27 11.15
CA ALA A 463 -6.22 13.92 9.88
C ALA A 463 -7.67 14.43 9.84
N GLN A 464 -8.60 13.67 10.44
CA GLN A 464 -9.99 14.11 10.59
C GLN A 464 -10.08 15.36 11.46
N MET A 465 -9.38 15.40 12.60
CA MET A 465 -9.35 16.58 13.47
C MET A 465 -8.66 17.76 12.80
N ALA A 466 -7.52 17.55 12.13
CA ALA A 466 -6.80 18.60 11.40
C ALA A 466 -7.63 19.20 10.27
N ALA A 467 -8.44 18.38 9.58
CA ALA A 467 -9.31 18.85 8.52
C ALA A 467 -10.54 19.61 9.04
N THR A 468 -10.98 19.34 10.26
CA THR A 468 -12.23 19.91 10.82
C THR A 468 -12.01 21.04 11.80
N PHE A 469 -10.92 21.04 12.58
CA PHE A 469 -10.71 21.98 13.67
C PHE A 469 -10.10 23.29 13.15
N GLU A 470 -10.62 24.39 13.69
CA GLU A 470 -10.17 25.74 13.41
C GLU A 470 -10.02 26.51 14.72
N LYS A 471 -9.39 27.68 14.65
CA LYS A 471 -9.17 28.48 15.86
C LYS A 471 -10.52 28.91 16.45
N GLY A 472 -10.75 28.52 17.69
CA GLY A 472 -12.00 28.77 18.41
C GLY A 472 -13.07 27.70 18.22
N THR A 473 -12.77 26.56 17.59
CA THR A 473 -13.64 25.37 17.57
C THR A 473 -14.08 25.04 19.00
N GLU A 474 -15.39 24.93 19.20
CA GLU A 474 -15.95 24.54 20.50
C GLU A 474 -15.76 23.04 20.73
N ILE A 475 -15.26 22.69 21.90
CA ILE A 475 -15.06 21.31 22.33
C ILE A 475 -15.89 21.06 23.58
N PHE A 476 -16.28 19.81 23.81
CA PHE A 476 -17.00 19.46 25.02
C PHE A 476 -16.14 19.74 26.25
N SER A 477 -16.72 20.39 27.27
CA SER A 477 -16.01 21.02 28.40
C SER A 477 -15.10 20.10 29.21
N ARG A 478 -15.20 18.78 29.03
CA ARG A 478 -14.42 17.77 29.75
C ARG A 478 -13.43 16.99 28.88
N VAL A 479 -13.51 17.09 27.55
CA VAL A 479 -12.75 16.20 26.65
C VAL A 479 -11.23 16.32 26.83
N ALA A 480 -10.71 17.52 27.12
CA ALA A 480 -9.30 17.71 27.41
C ALA A 480 -8.92 17.27 28.84
N GLN A 481 -9.83 17.46 29.80
CA GLN A 481 -9.64 17.03 31.20
C GLN A 481 -9.66 15.50 31.33
N ASP A 482 -10.42 14.81 30.48
CA ASP A 482 -10.52 13.35 30.51
C ASP A 482 -9.17 12.68 30.22
N HIS A 483 -8.26 13.30 29.43
CA HIS A 483 -6.88 12.80 29.30
C HIS A 483 -6.13 12.74 30.64
N LEU A 484 -6.25 13.79 31.47
CA LEU A 484 -5.64 13.83 32.80
C LEU A 484 -6.31 12.83 33.76
N ASP A 485 -7.61 12.60 33.60
CA ASP A 485 -8.37 11.64 34.40
C ASP A 485 -7.99 10.19 34.03
N VAL A 486 -7.68 9.90 32.75
CA VAL A 486 -7.09 8.60 32.31
C VAL A 486 -5.73 8.39 32.96
N VAL A 487 -4.84 9.39 32.91
CA VAL A 487 -3.51 9.32 33.54
C VAL A 487 -3.64 9.06 35.05
N SER A 488 -4.57 9.75 35.72
CA SER A 488 -4.82 9.59 37.16
C SER A 488 -5.36 8.19 37.49
N ALA A 489 -6.16 7.59 36.61
CA ALA A 489 -6.61 6.20 36.75
C ALA A 489 -5.44 5.20 36.60
N PHE A 490 -4.50 5.46 35.69
CA PHE A 490 -3.27 4.67 35.55
C PHE A 490 -2.37 4.74 36.79
N GLU A 491 -2.21 5.93 37.39
CA GLU A 491 -1.46 6.12 38.63
C GLU A 491 -2.09 5.40 39.82
N ALA A 492 -3.43 5.43 39.90
CA ALA A 492 -4.19 4.71 40.92
C ALA A 492 -4.31 3.20 40.65
N GLN A 493 -3.88 2.72 39.48
CA GLN A 493 -4.08 1.36 38.97
C GLN A 493 -5.57 0.93 38.96
N ASP A 494 -6.46 1.88 38.72
CA ASP A 494 -7.91 1.68 38.73
C ASP A 494 -8.42 1.44 37.30
N ARG A 495 -8.57 0.15 36.95
CA ARG A 495 -9.03 -0.29 35.62
C ARG A 495 -10.46 0.11 35.32
N ASP A 496 -11.34 -0.01 36.31
CA ASP A 496 -12.75 0.32 36.14
C ASP A 496 -12.91 1.82 35.89
N ARG A 497 -12.16 2.64 36.62
CA ARG A 497 -12.11 4.09 36.40
C ARG A 497 -11.51 4.44 35.04
N ALA A 498 -10.40 3.81 34.62
CA ALA A 498 -9.78 4.08 33.32
C ALA A 498 -10.75 3.77 32.17
N ARG A 499 -11.45 2.62 32.25
CA ARG A 499 -12.47 2.21 31.27
C ARG A 499 -13.64 3.19 31.22
N GLU A 500 -14.15 3.62 32.37
CA GLU A 500 -15.23 4.60 32.45
C GLU A 500 -14.84 5.93 31.80
N VAL A 501 -13.63 6.43 32.09
CA VAL A 501 -13.15 7.71 31.53
C VAL A 501 -12.95 7.59 30.02
N ILE A 502 -12.32 6.53 29.51
CA ILE A 502 -12.14 6.32 28.06
C ILE A 502 -13.49 6.29 27.33
N MET A 503 -14.49 5.57 27.87
CA MET A 503 -15.82 5.51 27.26
C MET A 503 -16.55 6.87 27.26
N ASN A 504 -16.39 7.66 28.33
CA ASN A 504 -16.96 9.00 28.39
C ASN A 504 -16.22 9.96 27.45
N HIS A 505 -14.89 9.89 27.40
CA HIS A 505 -14.06 10.65 26.49
C HIS A 505 -14.45 10.43 25.03
N THR A 506 -14.67 9.18 24.60
CA THR A 506 -15.14 8.87 23.25
C THR A 506 -16.50 9.52 22.96
N ARG A 507 -17.42 9.53 23.93
CA ARG A 507 -18.72 10.18 23.77
C ARG A 507 -18.58 11.70 23.58
N ASP A 508 -17.74 12.33 24.39
CA ASP A 508 -17.52 13.78 24.34
C ASP A 508 -16.70 14.18 23.10
N ALA A 509 -15.77 13.33 22.66
CA ALA A 509 -15.02 13.49 21.40
C ALA A 509 -15.95 13.40 20.18
N LYS A 510 -16.92 12.46 20.17
CA LYS A 510 -17.95 12.40 19.13
C LYS A 510 -18.80 13.67 19.08
N GLY A 511 -19.25 14.17 20.23
CA GLY A 511 -19.97 15.44 20.29
C GLY A 511 -19.14 16.64 19.80
N THR A 512 -17.85 16.63 20.09
CA THR A 512 -16.91 17.64 19.61
C THR A 512 -16.76 17.58 18.08
N MET A 513 -16.54 16.38 17.53
CA MET A 513 -16.45 16.18 16.07
C MET A 513 -17.77 16.54 15.37
N ASP A 514 -18.92 16.20 15.96
CA ASP A 514 -20.25 16.55 15.45
C ASP A 514 -20.40 18.07 15.27
N THR A 515 -20.04 18.83 16.33
CA THR A 515 -20.12 20.28 16.34
C THR A 515 -19.12 20.92 15.37
N ALA A 516 -17.89 20.38 15.29
CA ALA A 516 -16.85 20.89 14.40
C ALA A 516 -17.18 20.65 12.92
N ILE A 517 -17.70 19.46 12.58
CA ILE A 517 -18.16 19.13 11.22
C ILE A 517 -19.34 20.02 10.83
N ASP A 518 -20.33 20.20 11.72
CA ASP A 518 -21.47 21.09 11.46
C ASP A 518 -21.06 22.55 11.22
N ALA A 519 -20.12 23.06 12.03
CA ALA A 519 -19.60 24.41 11.84
C ALA A 519 -18.89 24.57 10.47
N LYS A 520 -18.14 23.54 10.04
CA LYS A 520 -17.44 23.52 8.74
C LYS A 520 -18.39 23.42 7.55
N VAL A 521 -19.51 22.71 7.71
CA VAL A 521 -20.58 22.61 6.71
C VAL A 521 -21.39 23.90 6.64
N ALA A 522 -21.68 24.54 7.79
CA ALA A 522 -22.44 25.80 7.84
C ALA A 522 -21.64 27.03 7.38
N GLY A 523 -20.32 26.97 7.41
CA GLY A 523 -19.41 28.03 6.93
C GLY A 523 -18.97 27.89 5.46
N ALA A 524 -19.33 26.78 4.81
CA ALA A 524 -19.14 26.50 3.38
C ALA A 524 -20.26 27.09 2.54
#